data_AF-A0A6D1P744-F1
#
_entry.id   AF-A0A6D1P744-F1
#
_cell.length_a   1.000
_cell.length_b   1.000
_cell.length_c   1.000
_cell.angle_alpha   90.00
_cell.angle_beta   90.00
_cell.angle_gamma   90.00
#
_symmetry.space_group_name_H-M   'P 1'
#
loop_
_entity.id
_entity.type
_entity.pdbx_description
1 polymer ?
#
loop_
_entity_poly.entity_id
_entity_poly.type
_entity_poly.pdbx_seq_one_letter_code
_entity_poly.pdbx_strand_id
1 'polypeptide(L)'
;MDRTLFYALHRANTTKGFIEGAGVVAVARAEAEAMRFGLPCPEPCVDEAVEGLRRDMLSLGLIWDEPQPDRDRKRRILTNWSPSPTTSCPAHLLQTTNSDYPEN
;
A
#
# COMPACT_ATOMS: atom_id res chain seq x y z
N MET A 1 -30.85 -1.24 18.45
CA MET A 1 -30.35 -0.54 17.24
C MET A 1 -28.87 -0.85 17.12
N ASP A 2 -28.41 -1.36 15.98
CA ASP A 2 -26.99 -1.62 15.71
C ASP A 2 -26.33 -0.36 15.14
N ARG A 3 -25.35 0.16 15.88
CA ARG A 3 -24.67 1.43 15.56
C ARG A 3 -23.76 1.30 14.33
N THR A 4 -23.05 0.18 14.21
CA THR A 4 -22.10 -0.07 13.11
C THR A 4 -22.86 -0.24 11.80
N LEU A 5 -23.94 -1.03 11.82
CA LEU A 5 -24.80 -1.23 10.66
C LEU A 5 -25.43 0.08 10.19
N PHE A 6 -25.90 0.90 11.14
CA PHE A 6 -26.46 2.23 10.84
C PHE A 6 -25.46 3.11 10.09
N TYR A 7 -24.22 3.20 10.58
CA TYR A 7 -23.19 4.03 9.94
C TYR A 7 -22.67 3.45 8.62
N ALA A 8 -22.58 2.13 8.49
CA ALA A 8 -22.20 1.48 7.25
C ALA A 8 -23.22 1.77 6.13
N LEU A 9 -24.52 1.61 6.42
CA LEU A 9 -25.59 1.87 5.46
C LEU A 9 -25.68 3.34 5.07
N HIS A 10 -25.55 4.26 6.03
CA HIS A 10 -25.52 5.70 5.73
C HIS A 10 -24.34 6.10 4.84
N ARG A 11 -23.22 5.35 4.89
CA ARG A 11 -22.03 5.60 4.06
C ARG A 11 -22.04 4.87 2.72
N ALA A 12 -22.90 3.86 2.52
CA ALA A 12 -22.92 3.06 1.29
C ALA A 12 -23.04 3.90 0.01
N ASN A 13 -23.65 5.09 0.09
CA ASN A 13 -23.84 6.01 -1.04
C ASN A 13 -23.07 7.34 -0.92
N THR A 14 -22.09 7.47 -0.01
CA THR A 14 -21.32 8.71 0.18
C THR A 14 -19.81 8.50 0.06
N THR A 15 -19.08 9.54 -0.38
CA THR A 15 -17.62 9.51 -0.55
C THR A 15 -16.85 9.79 0.74
N LYS A 16 -17.39 10.60 1.66
CA LYS A 16 -16.88 10.81 3.02
C LYS A 16 -17.94 10.39 4.03
N GLY A 17 -17.56 9.62 5.05
CA GLY A 17 -18.50 9.11 6.06
C GLY A 17 -17.81 8.87 7.40
N PHE A 18 -18.62 8.55 8.42
CA PHE A 18 -18.17 8.34 9.79
C PHE A 18 -17.12 7.24 9.90
N ILE A 19 -16.11 7.47 10.76
CA ILE A 19 -15.02 6.53 11.03
C ILE A 19 -15.54 5.16 11.51
N GLU A 20 -16.66 5.15 12.25
CA GLU A 20 -17.24 3.95 12.88
C GLU A 20 -17.73 2.91 11.86
N GLY A 21 -18.11 3.33 10.64
CA GLY A 21 -18.54 2.43 9.56
C GLY A 21 -17.49 2.26 8.45
N ALA A 22 -16.30 2.82 8.61
CA ALA A 22 -15.38 2.99 7.48
C ALA A 22 -14.76 1.66 7.01
N GLY A 23 -14.42 0.77 7.95
CA GLY A 23 -13.83 -0.54 7.66
C GLY A 23 -14.79 -1.48 6.91
N VAL A 24 -16.06 -1.53 7.31
CA VAL A 24 -17.09 -2.36 6.63
C VAL A 24 -17.25 -1.93 5.17
N VAL A 25 -17.26 -0.62 4.91
CA VAL A 25 -17.36 -0.09 3.54
C VAL A 25 -16.09 -0.34 2.73
N ALA A 26 -14.90 -0.31 3.35
CA ALA A 26 -13.64 -0.64 2.65
C ALA A 26 -13.65 -2.10 2.17
N VAL A 27 -14.02 -3.04 3.05
CA VAL A 27 -14.16 -4.46 2.69
C VAL A 27 -15.18 -4.64 1.58
N ALA A 28 -16.39 -4.10 1.74
CA ALA A 28 -17.46 -4.24 0.74
C ALA A 28 -17.07 -3.67 -0.64
N ARG A 29 -16.29 -2.59 -0.69
CA ARG A 29 -15.78 -2.02 -1.95
C ARG A 29 -14.73 -2.91 -2.59
N ALA A 30 -13.79 -3.43 -1.81
CA ALA A 30 -12.77 -4.36 -2.29
C ALA A 30 -13.40 -5.65 -2.86
N GLU A 31 -14.39 -6.21 -2.17
CA GLU A 31 -15.15 -7.36 -2.66
C GLU A 31 -15.92 -7.05 -3.94
N ALA A 32 -16.61 -5.90 -3.99
CA ALA A 32 -17.34 -5.47 -5.18
C ALA A 32 -16.41 -5.25 -6.38
N GLU A 33 -15.21 -4.70 -6.17
CA GLU A 33 -14.21 -4.52 -7.22
C GLU A 33 -13.63 -5.85 -7.70
N ALA A 34 -13.29 -6.76 -6.79
CA ALA A 34 -12.88 -8.12 -7.12
C ALA A 34 -13.94 -8.85 -7.96
N MET A 35 -15.22 -8.76 -7.58
CA MET A 35 -16.33 -9.30 -8.36
C MET A 35 -16.42 -8.70 -9.77
N ARG A 36 -16.22 -7.38 -9.92
CA ARG A 36 -16.22 -6.73 -11.24
C ARG A 36 -15.10 -7.23 -12.15
N PHE A 37 -13.97 -7.64 -11.56
CA PHE A 37 -12.84 -8.22 -12.30
C PHE A 37 -12.86 -9.76 -12.38
N GLY A 38 -13.90 -10.42 -11.84
CA GLY A 38 -13.98 -11.88 -11.81
C GLY A 38 -12.88 -12.54 -10.95
N LEU A 39 -12.32 -11.79 -10.00
CA LEU A 39 -11.30 -12.26 -9.08
C LEU A 39 -11.94 -12.97 -7.88
N PRO A 40 -11.21 -13.87 -7.20
CA PRO A 40 -11.64 -14.42 -5.92
C PRO A 40 -11.94 -13.30 -4.92
N CYS A 41 -12.91 -13.53 -4.04
CA CYS A 41 -13.20 -12.63 -2.94
C CYS A 41 -11.91 -12.41 -2.12
N PRO A 42 -11.47 -11.15 -1.94
CA PRO A 42 -10.25 -10.87 -1.18
C PRO A 42 -10.47 -11.18 0.29
N GLU A 43 -9.38 -11.42 1.03
CA GLU A 43 -9.48 -11.42 2.48
C GLU A 43 -9.95 -10.03 2.98
N PRO A 44 -10.73 -9.97 4.07
CA PRO A 44 -11.20 -8.70 4.62
C PRO A 44 -10.03 -7.76 4.92
N CYS A 45 -9.95 -6.66 4.18
CA CYS A 45 -8.89 -5.67 4.31
C CYS A 45 -9.47 -4.28 4.62
N VAL A 46 -8.90 -3.60 5.61
CA VAL A 46 -9.32 -2.26 6.05
C VAL A 46 -8.28 -1.18 5.76
N ASP A 47 -7.24 -1.50 4.97
CA ASP A 47 -6.13 -0.58 4.67
C ASP A 47 -6.63 0.72 4.03
N GLU A 48 -7.64 0.66 3.14
CA GLU A 48 -8.23 1.86 2.54
C GLU A 48 -8.85 2.77 3.61
N ALA A 49 -9.50 2.21 4.63
CA ALA A 49 -10.08 2.97 5.73
C ALA A 49 -8.98 3.60 6.60
N VAL A 50 -7.90 2.87 6.86
CA VAL A 50 -6.74 3.37 7.63
C VAL A 50 -6.04 4.50 6.90
N GLU A 51 -5.74 4.32 5.61
CA GLU A 51 -5.10 5.35 4.79
C GLU A 51 -6.02 6.57 4.58
N GLY A 52 -7.33 6.36 4.46
CA GLY A 52 -8.32 7.44 4.44
C GLY A 52 -8.26 8.28 5.71
N LEU A 53 -8.30 7.61 6.88
CA LEU A 53 -8.19 8.28 8.18
C LEU A 53 -6.85 9.01 8.32
N ARG A 54 -5.74 8.41 7.89
CA ARG A 54 -4.41 9.04 7.92
C ARG A 54 -4.40 10.34 7.12
N ARG A 55 -4.95 10.35 5.90
CA ARG A 55 -5.06 11.56 5.07
C ARG A 55 -5.89 12.64 5.75
N ASP A 56 -7.01 12.26 6.38
CA ASP A 56 -7.85 13.21 7.11
C ASP A 56 -7.08 13.80 8.31
N MET A 57 -6.37 12.98 9.09
CA MET A 57 -5.57 13.46 10.23
C MET A 57 -4.40 14.36 9.81
N LEU A 58 -3.73 14.05 8.70
CA LEU A 58 -2.71 14.90 8.10
C LEU A 58 -3.29 16.26 7.68
N SER A 59 -4.46 16.25 7.02
CA SER A 59 -5.11 17.48 6.56
C SER A 59 -5.53 18.41 7.70
N LEU A 60 -5.82 17.84 8.88
CA LEU A 60 -6.17 18.58 10.09
C LEU A 60 -4.92 19.03 10.89
N GLY A 61 -3.71 18.63 10.48
CA GLY A 61 -2.48 18.91 11.22
C GLY A 61 -2.36 18.12 12.54
N LEU A 62 -3.12 17.03 12.69
CA LEU A 62 -3.10 16.19 13.89
C LEU A 62 -1.91 15.23 13.94
N ILE A 63 -1.38 14.88 12.78
CA ILE A 63 -0.18 14.05 12.65
C ILE A 63 0.79 14.70 11.66
N TRP A 64 2.08 14.51 11.89
CA TRP A 64 3.14 14.91 10.97
C TRP A 64 3.46 13.75 10.02
N ASP A 65 3.66 14.04 8.74
CA ASP A 65 4.18 13.03 7.81
C ASP A 65 5.69 12.93 8.05
N GLU A 66 6.08 12.00 8.94
CA GLU A 66 7.49 11.61 9.09
C GLU A 66 8.04 11.29 7.69
N PRO A 67 9.16 11.90 7.24
CA PRO A 67 9.76 11.57 5.96
C PRO A 67 10.04 10.07 5.93
N GLN A 68 9.26 9.32 5.13
CA GLN A 68 9.46 7.89 5.08
C GLN A 68 10.86 7.61 4.52
N PRO A 69 11.68 6.79 5.20
CA PRO A 69 12.98 6.40 4.66
C PRO A 69 12.73 5.76 3.29
N ASP A 70 13.24 6.42 2.25
CA ASP A 70 13.19 6.09 0.82
C ASP A 70 12.47 4.76 0.53
N ARG A 71 11.13 4.80 0.39
CA ARG A 71 10.35 3.62 0.02
C ARG A 71 10.71 3.13 -1.39
N ASP A 72 11.37 3.95 -2.21
CA ASP A 72 11.89 3.55 -3.52
C ASP A 72 13.08 2.61 -3.40
N ARG A 73 13.77 2.57 -2.24
CA ARG A 73 14.78 1.53 -1.95
C ARG A 73 14.13 0.15 -1.83
N LYS A 74 13.00 0.02 -1.12
CA LYS A 74 12.26 -1.25 -1.01
C LYS A 74 11.65 -1.69 -2.33
N ARG A 75 11.11 -0.76 -3.13
CA ARG A 75 10.60 -1.06 -4.49
C ARG A 75 11.72 -1.50 -5.43
N ARG A 76 12.88 -0.85 -5.42
CA ARG A 76 14.06 -1.24 -6.21
C ARG A 76 14.57 -2.63 -5.85
N ILE A 77 14.59 -2.99 -4.57
CA ILE A 77 14.98 -4.34 -4.13
C ILE A 77 13.99 -5.38 -4.67
N LEU A 78 12.68 -5.11 -4.66
CA LEU A 78 11.69 -6.07 -5.16
C LEU A 78 11.77 -6.27 -6.69
N THR A 79 12.06 -5.21 -7.46
CA THR A 79 12.20 -5.32 -8.92
C THR A 79 13.50 -6.01 -9.36
N ASN A 80 14.52 -6.03 -8.50
CA ASN A 80 15.83 -6.63 -8.81
C ASN A 80 15.90 -8.16 -8.61
N TRP A 81 14.82 -8.79 -8.12
CA TRP A 81 14.72 -10.23 -7.90
C TRP A 81 13.87 -10.95 -8.97
N SER A 82 13.61 -10.31 -10.11
CA SER A 82 13.05 -11.01 -11.25
C SER A 82 14.10 -11.97 -11.84
N PRO A 83 13.85 -13.28 -11.97
CA PRO A 83 14.75 -14.17 -12.70
C PRO A 83 14.65 -13.79 -14.18
N SER A 84 15.68 -13.12 -14.70
CA SER A 84 15.82 -12.86 -16.13
C SER A 84 15.84 -14.19 -16.90
N PRO A 85 15.00 -14.40 -17.93
CA PRO A 85 15.08 -15.59 -18.76
C PRO A 85 16.44 -15.61 -19.47
N THR A 86 17.17 -16.69 -19.24
CA THR A 86 18.45 -17.03 -19.86
C THR A 86 18.33 -16.99 -21.39
N THR A 87 19.02 -16.07 -22.07
CA THR A 87 19.61 -16.37 -23.39
C THR A 87 20.81 -15.46 -23.70
N SER A 88 21.94 -16.11 -24.03
CA SER A 88 23.15 -15.65 -24.73
C SER A 88 24.26 -14.89 -23.96
N CYS A 89 25.42 -15.55 -23.89
CA CYS A 89 26.73 -15.16 -23.35
C CYS A 89 27.52 -14.23 -24.32
N PRO A 90 28.82 -13.89 -24.12
CA PRO A 90 29.72 -14.03 -22.95
C PRO A 90 30.61 -12.79 -22.63
N ALA A 91 31.23 -12.85 -21.44
CA ALA A 91 32.55 -12.32 -21.05
C ALA A 91 32.95 -10.89 -21.45
N HIS A 92 32.99 -9.99 -20.46
CA HIS A 92 34.21 -9.25 -20.16
C HIS A 92 34.28 -8.93 -18.66
N LEU A 93 35.13 -9.73 -18.00
CA LEU A 93 35.98 -9.41 -16.88
C LEU A 93 36.02 -7.91 -16.49
N LEU A 94 35.65 -7.59 -15.25
CA LEU A 94 36.56 -6.95 -14.28
C LEU A 94 35.90 -6.98 -12.89
N GLN A 95 36.33 -7.96 -12.10
CA GLN A 95 36.36 -7.84 -10.66
C GLN A 95 37.31 -6.71 -10.29
N THR A 96 36.86 -5.75 -9.49
CA THR A 96 37.74 -5.11 -8.51
C THR A 96 37.01 -5.05 -7.18
N THR A 97 37.68 -5.65 -6.21
CA THR A 97 37.33 -5.80 -4.81
C THR A 97 37.30 -4.49 -4.04
N ASN A 98 36.66 -4.56 -2.87
CA ASN A 98 36.66 -3.64 -1.74
C ASN A 98 37.97 -2.88 -1.45
N SER A 99 37.80 -1.74 -0.77
CA SER A 99 38.75 -1.01 0.10
C SER A 99 39.23 0.32 -0.48
N ASP A 100 38.70 1.45 0.01
CA ASP A 100 39.45 2.33 0.92
C ASP A 100 38.59 3.52 1.38
N TYR A 101 38.67 3.86 2.68
CA TYR A 101 38.22 5.14 3.23
C TYR A 101 39.09 6.29 2.69
N PRO A 102 38.62 7.54 2.77
CA PRO A 102 39.45 8.49 3.51
C PRO A 102 38.68 9.41 4.45
N GLU A 103 39.37 9.72 5.54
CA GLU A 103 39.13 10.84 6.45
C GLU A 103 39.21 12.19 5.72
N ASN A 104 38.35 13.13 6.13
CA ASN A 104 38.74 14.51 6.47
C ASN A 104 37.67 15.14 7.36
#